data_AF-A0A1Y3CLP5-F1
#
_entry.id   AF-A0A1Y3CLP5-F1
#
_cell.length_a   1.000
_cell.length_b   1.000
_cell.length_c   1.000
_cell.angle_alpha   90.00
_cell.angle_beta   90.00
_cell.angle_gamma   90.00
#
_symmetry.space_group_name_H-M   'P 1'
#
loop_
_entity.id
_entity.type
_entity.pdbx_description
1 polymer ?
#
loop_
_entity_poly.entity_id
_entity_poly.type
_entity_poly.pdbx_seq_one_letter_code
_entity_poly.pdbx_strand_id
1 'polypeptide(L)'
;MKFKLFTLFAFTTSLSACQIISPIFVDYYDVRMDVAKWINRHQLLSMQQKRSLVQLTRAQQKLYNIESIPEEQKIQIARENSIAMYCAELHLSQRKIKQLQNIIFDEAEQQLIFTFYDQKFPKIKLDINNIQCD
;
A
#
# COMPACT_ATOMS: atom_id res chain seq x y z
N MET A 1 -37.25 47.91 -11.72
CA MET A 1 -36.20 47.47 -10.77
C MET A 1 -36.40 46.01 -10.32
N LYS A 2 -36.29 45.02 -11.21
CA LYS A 2 -36.48 43.59 -10.83
C LYS A 2 -35.44 42.61 -11.40
N PHE A 3 -34.46 43.09 -12.18
CA PHE A 3 -33.46 42.23 -12.82
C PHE A 3 -32.10 42.20 -12.09
N LYS A 4 -31.85 43.13 -11.15
CA LYS A 4 -30.59 43.19 -10.38
C LYS A 4 -30.56 42.31 -9.14
N LEU A 5 -31.72 41.80 -8.69
CA LEU A 5 -31.80 40.99 -7.46
C LEU A 5 -31.58 39.49 -7.73
N PHE A 6 -31.81 39.03 -8.96
CA PHE A 6 -31.65 37.61 -9.33
C PHE A 6 -30.19 37.21 -9.58
N THR A 7 -29.34 38.15 -9.99
CA THR A 7 -27.91 37.88 -10.21
C THR A 7 -27.10 37.75 -8.92
N LEU A 8 -27.62 38.22 -7.78
CA LEU A 8 -26.93 38.10 -6.49
C LEU A 8 -27.12 36.71 -5.86
N PHE A 9 -28.21 36.01 -6.20
CA PHE A 9 -28.51 34.70 -5.63
C PHE A 9 -27.75 33.55 -6.31
N ALA A 10 -27.46 33.70 -7.61
CA ALA A 10 -26.77 32.69 -8.42
C ALA A 10 -25.27 32.53 -8.11
N PHE A 11 -24.66 33.48 -7.38
CA PHE A 11 -23.22 33.43 -7.06
C PHE A 11 -22.89 32.73 -5.73
N THR A 12 -23.91 32.38 -4.93
CA THR A 12 -23.68 31.84 -3.57
C THR A 12 -23.70 30.31 -3.51
N THR A 13 -24.17 29.62 -4.56
CA THR A 13 -24.28 28.16 -4.59
C THR A 13 -23.04 27.45 -5.16
N SER A 14 -22.02 28.17 -5.60
CA SER A 14 -20.77 27.60 -6.11
C SER A 14 -19.67 27.42 -5.05
N LEU A 15 -19.91 27.78 -3.79
CA LEU A 15 -18.91 27.67 -2.72
C LEU A 15 -19.02 26.41 -1.83
N SER A 16 -19.94 25.50 -2.10
CA SER A 16 -20.16 24.31 -1.27
C SER A 16 -19.76 23.02 -2.00
N ALA A 17 -18.47 22.86 -2.32
CA ALA A 17 -17.93 21.56 -2.74
C ALA A 17 -16.41 21.40 -2.51
N CYS A 18 -15.84 21.95 -1.44
CA CYS A 18 -14.67 21.32 -0.82
C CYS A 18 -15.19 20.47 0.33
N GLN A 19 -15.81 19.34 0.00
CA GLN A 19 -16.01 18.26 0.96
C GLN A 19 -14.64 17.94 1.54
N ILE A 20 -14.48 18.18 2.83
CA ILE A 20 -13.30 17.85 3.62
C ILE A 20 -13.24 16.32 3.64
N ILE A 21 -12.72 15.72 2.58
CA ILE A 21 -12.09 14.40 2.69
C ILE A 21 -10.84 14.72 3.51
N SER A 22 -10.93 14.53 4.83
CA SER A 22 -9.75 14.57 5.69
C SER A 22 -8.65 13.78 4.99
N PRO A 23 -7.45 14.33 4.77
CA PRO A 23 -6.37 13.55 4.19
C PRO A 23 -6.14 12.40 5.16
N ILE A 24 -6.67 11.22 4.83
CA ILE A 24 -6.46 10.02 5.61
C ILE A 24 -4.95 9.79 5.53
N PHE A 25 -4.30 10.07 6.65
CA PHE A 25 -2.85 9.98 6.80
C PHE A 25 -2.42 8.55 6.47
N VAL A 26 -1.20 8.42 5.95
CA VAL A 26 -0.61 7.09 5.76
C VAL A 26 -0.22 6.60 7.14
N ASP A 27 -0.81 5.49 7.57
CA ASP A 27 -0.44 4.84 8.82
C ASP A 27 0.86 4.06 8.61
N TYR A 28 1.93 4.42 9.33
CA TYR A 28 3.23 3.76 9.28
C TYR A 28 3.48 2.80 10.44
N TYR A 29 2.46 2.48 11.24
CA TYR A 29 2.57 1.49 12.30
C TYR A 29 3.11 0.15 11.75
N ASP A 30 4.02 -0.49 12.49
CA ASP A 30 4.76 -1.71 12.10
C ASP A 30 5.60 -1.64 10.80
N VAL A 31 5.81 -0.44 10.24
CA VAL A 31 6.74 -0.24 9.12
C VAL A 31 8.13 0.14 9.66
N ARG A 32 9.17 -0.51 9.14
CA ARG A 32 10.57 -0.21 9.48
C ARG A 32 10.88 1.25 9.13
N MET A 33 11.53 1.96 10.05
CA MET A 33 11.67 3.43 9.98
C MET A 33 12.41 3.92 8.71
N ASP A 34 13.42 3.20 8.25
CA ASP A 34 14.15 3.49 7.01
C ASP A 34 13.24 3.38 5.78
N VAL A 35 12.39 2.36 5.72
CA VAL A 35 11.40 2.18 4.65
C VAL A 35 10.36 3.31 4.70
N ALA A 36 9.84 3.64 5.89
CA ALA A 36 8.90 4.75 6.06
C ALA A 36 9.50 6.09 5.60
N LYS A 37 10.77 6.35 5.93
CA LYS A 37 11.52 7.53 5.45
C LYS A 37 11.69 7.50 3.94
N TRP A 38 12.01 6.35 3.35
CA TRP A 38 12.14 6.20 1.91
C TRP A 38 10.82 6.48 1.17
N ILE A 39 9.69 5.95 1.65
CA ILE A 39 8.36 6.21 1.11
C ILE A 39 8.05 7.72 1.15
N ASN A 40 8.32 8.37 2.27
CA ASN A 40 8.01 9.78 2.46
C ASN A 40 8.88 10.75 1.64
N ARG A 41 10.10 10.36 1.28
CA ARG A 41 10.97 11.17 0.40
C ARG A 41 10.42 11.30 -1.02
N HIS A 42 9.53 10.42 -1.46
CA HIS A 42 8.94 10.48 -2.78
C HIS A 42 7.72 11.40 -2.82
N GLN A 43 7.96 12.68 -3.09
CA GLN A 43 6.91 13.72 -3.13
C GLN A 43 5.87 13.51 -4.23
N LEU A 44 6.24 12.84 -5.33
CA LEU A 44 5.35 12.61 -6.48
C LEU A 44 4.40 11.42 -6.30
N LEU A 45 4.51 10.67 -5.20
CA LEU A 45 3.58 9.57 -4.92
C LEU A 45 2.26 10.11 -4.37
N SER A 46 1.15 9.64 -4.94
CA SER A 46 -0.17 9.87 -4.36
C SER A 46 -0.28 9.23 -2.96
N MET A 47 -1.24 9.68 -2.16
CA MET A 47 -1.49 9.06 -0.85
C MET A 47 -1.86 7.58 -0.99
N GLN A 48 -2.63 7.22 -2.03
CA GLN A 48 -2.98 5.84 -2.33
C GLN A 48 -1.74 4.99 -2.61
N GLN A 49 -0.82 5.49 -3.45
CA GLN A 49 0.44 4.80 -3.73
C GLN A 49 1.28 4.60 -2.47
N LYS A 50 1.32 5.59 -1.57
CA LYS A 50 2.04 5.46 -0.31
C LYS A 50 1.43 4.42 0.61
N ARG A 51 0.09 4.33 0.69
CA ARG A 51 -0.60 3.28 1.45
C ARG A 51 -0.31 1.89 0.89
N SER A 52 -0.38 1.74 -0.42
CA SER A 52 -0.04 0.45 -1.06
C SER A 52 1.41 0.05 -0.78
N LEU A 53 2.35 1.00 -0.76
CA LEU A 53 3.74 0.71 -0.36
C LEU A 53 3.83 0.29 1.11
N VAL A 54 3.15 0.98 2.03
CA VAL A 54 3.13 0.61 3.46
C VAL A 54 2.52 -0.77 3.68
N GLN A 55 1.38 -1.06 3.07
CA GLN A 55 0.71 -2.35 3.16
C GLN A 55 1.62 -3.48 2.68
N LEU A 56 2.27 -3.27 1.53
CA LEU A 56 3.25 -4.21 0.99
C LEU A 56 4.45 -4.38 1.93
N THR A 57 4.97 -3.29 2.49
CA THR A 57 6.07 -3.34 3.44
C THR A 57 5.73 -4.18 4.68
N ARG A 58 4.56 -3.98 5.28
CA ARG A 58 4.13 -4.77 6.45
C ARG A 58 4.07 -6.25 6.15
N ALA A 59 3.48 -6.64 5.02
CA ALA A 59 3.37 -8.03 4.63
C ALA A 59 4.73 -8.68 4.36
N GLN A 60 5.62 -7.96 3.66
CA GLN A 60 6.93 -8.47 3.28
C GLN A 60 7.94 -8.50 4.43
N GLN A 61 7.87 -7.55 5.37
CA GLN A 61 8.71 -7.58 6.58
C GLN A 61 8.52 -8.86 7.41
N LYS A 62 7.34 -9.50 7.35
CA LYS A 62 7.09 -10.79 8.01
C LYS A 62 7.96 -11.92 7.46
N LEU A 63 8.59 -11.74 6.30
CA LEU A 63 9.46 -12.71 5.64
C LEU A 63 10.93 -12.61 6.08
N TYR A 64 11.32 -11.64 6.93
CA TYR A 64 12.74 -11.43 7.29
C TYR A 64 13.39 -12.64 7.98
N ASN A 65 12.59 -13.46 8.68
CA ASN A 65 13.04 -14.71 9.29
C ASN A 65 12.25 -15.90 8.72
N ILE A 66 12.19 -16.01 7.41
CA ILE A 66 11.30 -16.98 6.74
C ILE A 66 11.50 -18.44 7.18
N GLU A 67 12.71 -18.79 7.61
CA GLU A 67 13.07 -20.13 8.09
C GLU A 67 12.49 -20.47 9.47
N SER A 68 12.22 -19.47 10.31
CA SER A 68 11.68 -19.67 11.66
C SER A 68 10.16 -19.55 11.75
N ILE A 69 9.49 -19.27 10.62
CA ILE A 69 8.03 -19.15 10.56
C ILE A 69 7.40 -20.55 10.72
N PRO A 70 6.54 -20.76 11.75
CA PRO A 70 5.84 -22.02 11.93
C PRO A 70 4.91 -22.34 10.76
N GLU A 71 4.77 -23.63 10.43
CA GLU A 71 3.95 -24.09 9.29
C GLU A 71 2.50 -23.60 9.36
N GLU A 72 1.92 -23.57 10.56
CA GLU A 72 0.55 -23.11 10.78
C GLU A 72 0.34 -21.61 10.45
N GLN A 73 1.41 -20.81 10.47
CA GLN A 73 1.36 -19.38 10.15
C GLN A 73 1.60 -19.08 8.67
N LYS A 74 2.23 -20.01 7.92
CA LYS A 74 2.62 -19.78 6.52
C LYS A 74 1.44 -19.51 5.60
N ILE A 75 0.31 -20.19 5.81
CA ILE A 75 -0.90 -19.94 5.00
C ILE A 75 -1.37 -18.49 5.17
N GLN A 76 -1.39 -17.99 6.40
CA GLN A 76 -1.87 -16.63 6.66
C GLN A 76 -0.89 -15.58 6.12
N ILE A 77 0.42 -15.77 6.32
CA ILE A 77 1.46 -14.88 5.80
C ILE A 77 1.49 -14.89 4.26
N ALA A 78 1.33 -16.06 3.64
CA ALA A 78 1.18 -16.16 2.18
C ALA A 78 -0.01 -15.33 1.70
N ARG A 79 -1.15 -15.44 2.40
CA ARG A 79 -2.39 -14.76 2.01
C ARG A 79 -2.21 -13.25 2.07
N GLU A 80 -1.64 -12.77 3.17
CA GLU A 80 -1.37 -11.34 3.36
C GLU A 80 -0.38 -10.80 2.33
N ASN A 81 0.69 -11.54 2.03
CA ASN A 81 1.65 -11.15 0.99
C ASN A 81 1.01 -11.12 -0.40
N SER A 82 0.19 -12.12 -0.75
CA SER A 82 -0.52 -12.15 -2.03
C SER A 82 -1.51 -10.99 -2.16
N ILE A 83 -2.28 -10.68 -1.11
CA ILE A 83 -3.20 -9.54 -1.11
C ILE A 83 -2.43 -8.22 -1.24
N ALA A 84 -1.37 -8.03 -0.47
CA ALA A 84 -0.60 -6.79 -0.50
C ALA A 84 0.12 -6.58 -1.84
N MET A 85 0.62 -7.65 -2.46
CA MET A 85 1.17 -7.61 -3.83
C MET A 85 0.09 -7.21 -4.84
N TYR A 86 -1.08 -7.85 -4.81
CA TYR A 86 -2.19 -7.48 -5.68
C TYR A 86 -2.57 -6.00 -5.54
N CYS A 87 -2.75 -5.51 -4.30
CA CYS A 87 -3.09 -4.11 -4.03
C CYS A 87 -2.00 -3.15 -4.50
N ALA A 88 -0.73 -3.51 -4.35
CA ALA A 88 0.39 -2.72 -4.86
C ALA A 88 0.36 -2.59 -6.38
N GLU A 89 0.09 -3.68 -7.10
CA GLU A 89 0.08 -3.72 -8.56
C GLU A 89 -1.05 -2.89 -9.19
N LEU A 90 -2.13 -2.62 -8.45
CA LEU A 90 -3.20 -1.72 -8.90
C LEU A 90 -2.76 -0.26 -9.01
N HIS A 91 -1.75 0.16 -8.24
CA HIS A 91 -1.38 1.57 -8.07
C HIS A 91 0.08 1.89 -8.37
N LEU A 92 0.95 0.87 -8.41
CA LEU A 92 2.40 1.01 -8.51
C LEU A 92 2.94 0.23 -9.71
N SER A 93 4.00 0.75 -10.32
CA SER A 93 4.75 -0.01 -11.31
C SER A 93 5.61 -1.09 -10.66
N GLN A 94 5.86 -2.18 -11.41
CA GLN A 94 6.78 -3.24 -10.98
C GLN A 94 8.16 -2.71 -10.61
N ARG A 95 8.65 -1.68 -11.32
CA ARG A 95 9.92 -1.01 -10.96
C ARG A 95 9.86 -0.41 -9.55
N LYS A 96 8.75 0.23 -9.17
CA LYS A 96 8.60 0.86 -7.85
C LYS A 96 8.47 -0.19 -6.75
N ILE A 97 7.74 -1.27 -7.01
CA ILE A 97 7.63 -2.43 -6.12
C ILE A 97 9.02 -3.05 -5.88
N LYS A 98 9.80 -3.29 -6.94
CA LYS A 98 11.16 -3.80 -6.81
C LYS A 98 12.07 -2.85 -6.02
N GLN A 99 11.97 -1.54 -6.26
CA GLN A 99 12.72 -0.56 -5.46
C GLN A 99 12.38 -0.64 -3.98
N LEU A 100 11.11 -0.82 -3.61
CA LEU A 100 10.69 -0.99 -2.23
C LEU A 100 11.29 -2.27 -1.63
N GLN A 101 11.17 -3.40 -2.35
CA GLN A 101 11.69 -4.69 -1.91
C GLN A 101 13.19 -4.68 -1.64
N ASN A 102 13.95 -3.96 -2.45
CA ASN A 102 15.40 -3.78 -2.27
C ASN A 102 15.76 -2.89 -1.05
N ILE A 103 14.81 -2.14 -0.50
CA ILE A 103 15.00 -1.45 0.78
C ILE A 103 14.64 -2.40 1.92
N ILE A 104 13.55 -3.18 1.79
CA ILE A 104 13.08 -4.11 2.84
C ILE A 104 14.10 -5.22 3.08
N PHE A 105 14.64 -5.81 2.02
CA PHE A 105 15.56 -6.94 2.06
C PHE A 105 16.94 -6.50 1.56
N ASP A 106 18.00 -6.93 2.23
CA ASP A 106 19.34 -6.79 1.69
C ASP A 106 19.47 -7.62 0.40
N GLU A 107 20.25 -7.15 -0.58
CA GLU A 107 20.29 -7.74 -1.93
C GLU A 107 20.68 -9.23 -1.92
N ALA A 108 21.56 -9.63 -0.99
CA ALA A 108 21.95 -11.03 -0.78
C ALA A 108 20.83 -11.87 -0.13
N GLU A 109 20.04 -11.27 0.76
CA GLU A 109 18.95 -11.95 1.47
C GLU A 109 17.69 -12.05 0.62
N GLN A 110 17.44 -11.06 -0.24
CA GLN A 110 16.23 -10.95 -1.06
C GLN A 110 16.00 -12.19 -1.91
N GLN A 111 17.03 -12.65 -2.63
CA GLN A 111 16.91 -13.82 -3.49
C GLN A 111 16.63 -15.08 -2.67
N LEU A 112 17.27 -15.21 -1.51
CA LEU A 112 17.08 -16.35 -0.62
C LEU A 112 15.66 -16.37 -0.05
N ILE A 113 15.20 -15.24 0.52
CA ILE A 113 13.86 -15.07 1.07
C ILE A 113 12.77 -15.40 0.03
N PHE A 114 12.85 -14.82 -1.18
CA PHE A 114 11.84 -15.09 -2.21
C PHE A 114 11.91 -16.51 -2.75
N THR A 115 13.10 -17.11 -2.83
CA THR A 115 13.23 -18.53 -3.20
C THR A 115 12.58 -19.44 -2.15
N PHE A 116 12.85 -19.20 -0.85
CA PHE A 116 12.19 -19.93 0.22
C PHE A 116 10.69 -19.72 0.25
N TYR A 117 10.24 -18.49 -0.01
CA TYR A 117 8.82 -18.16 -0.09
C TYR A 117 8.15 -18.99 -1.18
N ASP A 118 8.68 -18.97 -2.40
CA ASP A 118 8.12 -19.72 -3.53
C ASP A 118 8.13 -21.24 -3.33
N GLN A 119 9.09 -21.77 -2.55
CA GLN A 119 9.21 -23.20 -2.28
C GLN A 119 8.35 -23.68 -1.10
N LYS A 120 8.26 -22.89 -0.02
CA LYS A 120 7.68 -23.32 1.26
C LYS A 120 6.29 -22.76 1.53
N PHE A 121 5.92 -21.66 0.89
CA PHE A 121 4.62 -21.04 1.10
C PHE A 121 3.61 -21.59 0.09
N PRO A 122 2.37 -21.85 0.51
CA PRO A 122 1.33 -22.31 -0.39
C PRO A 122 1.01 -21.23 -1.43
N LYS A 123 0.79 -21.64 -2.68
CA LYS A 123 0.25 -20.75 -3.70
C LYS A 123 -1.23 -20.50 -3.41
N ILE A 124 -1.58 -19.24 -3.11
CA ILE A 124 -2.95 -18.88 -2.73
C ILE A 124 -3.68 -18.24 -3.91
N LYS A 125 -4.84 -18.81 -4.24
CA LYS A 125 -5.79 -18.16 -5.14
C LYS A 125 -6.60 -17.17 -4.33
N LEU A 126 -6.51 -15.89 -4.70
CA LEU A 126 -7.27 -14.84 -4.04
C LEU A 126 -8.70 -14.77 -4.58
N ASP A 127 -9.66 -14.59 -3.68
CA ASP A 127 -11.00 -14.14 -4.06
C ASP A 127 -11.00 -12.61 -4.13
N ILE A 128 -10.82 -12.10 -5.35
CA ILE A 128 -10.62 -10.68 -5.62
C ILE A 128 -11.81 -9.84 -5.13
N ASN A 129 -13.02 -10.41 -5.12
CA ASN A 129 -14.24 -9.71 -4.68
C ASN A 129 -14.25 -9.38 -3.19
N ASN A 130 -13.41 -10.07 -2.40
CA ASN A 130 -13.30 -9.90 -0.96
C ASN A 130 -11.99 -9.21 -0.53
N ILE A 131 -11.21 -8.69 -1.49
CA ILE A 131 -9.99 -7.93 -1.17
C ILE A 131 -10.36 -6.47 -0.91
N GLN A 132 -9.92 -5.96 0.23
CA GLN A 132 -9.88 -4.53 0.51
C GLN A 132 -8.43 -4.03 0.43
N CYS A 133 -8.19 -3.09 -0.48
CA CYS A 133 -6.94 -2.35 -0.57
C CYS A 133 -7.16 -0.98 0.08
N ASP A 134 -6.35 -0.64 1.09
CA ASP A 134 -6.46 0.61 1.87
C ASP A 134 -5.97 1.86 1.14
#